data_AF-A0A417ELD8-F1
#
_entry.id   AF-A0A417ELD8-F1
#
_cell.length_a   1.000
_cell.length_b   1.000
_cell.length_c   1.000
_cell.angle_alpha   90.00
_cell.angle_beta   90.00
_cell.angle_gamma   90.00
#
_symmetry.space_group_name_H-M   'P 1'
#
loop_
_entity.id
_entity.type
_entity.pdbx_description
1 polymer ?
#
loop_
_entity_poly.entity_id
_entity_poly.type
_entity_poly.pdbx_seq_one_letter_code
_entity_poly.pdbx_strand_id
1 'polypeptide(L)'
;MSEIIKVGMADLKTCVSPDGVTTLGLGSCVGIAIRDPVTKIGGLAHIMLPDSTSIRNSSQNIAKFADTGIDELVRQMEKLGAKKARMVAKIAGGATMFTFQGKNDMMQVGDRNVEAVKKKLKEISIPILAQDTGKNYGRTVTFYPETGEFHIRAVGKSESII
;
A
#
# COMPACT_ATOMS: atom_id res chain seq x y z
N MET A 1 18.03 -12.86 -13.04
CA MET A 1 17.81 -13.02 -11.59
C MET A 1 16.70 -12.05 -11.23
N SER A 2 15.68 -12.51 -10.51
CA SER A 2 14.60 -11.64 -9.98
C SER A 2 15.12 -10.85 -8.79
N GLU A 3 14.92 -9.53 -8.78
CA GLU A 3 15.28 -8.66 -7.66
C GLU A 3 14.08 -8.35 -6.76
N ILE A 4 14.32 -8.13 -5.46
CA ILE A 4 13.30 -7.61 -4.53
C ILE A 4 13.63 -6.17 -4.20
N ILE A 5 12.86 -5.24 -4.78
CA ILE A 5 13.05 -3.80 -4.62
C ILE A 5 12.41 -3.36 -3.30
N LYS A 6 13.20 -2.72 -2.44
CA LYS A 6 12.73 -2.22 -1.14
C LYS A 6 12.09 -0.84 -1.28
N VAL A 7 10.88 -0.70 -0.73
CA VAL A 7 10.12 0.54 -0.61
C VAL A 7 10.21 1.06 0.83
N GLY A 8 10.75 2.27 0.98
CA GLY A 8 10.87 2.94 2.28
C GLY A 8 9.53 3.48 2.81
N MET A 9 9.57 4.12 3.98
CA MET A 9 8.40 4.86 4.49
C MET A 9 8.19 6.13 3.67
N ALA A 10 6.93 6.45 3.32
CA ALA A 10 6.62 7.57 2.44
C ALA A 10 7.41 7.52 1.12
N ASP A 11 7.47 6.33 0.53
CA ASP A 11 8.12 6.04 -0.74
C ASP A 11 7.20 5.14 -1.57
N LEU A 12 7.45 5.10 -2.87
CA LEU A 12 6.80 4.21 -3.80
C LEU A 12 7.80 3.75 -4.87
N LYS A 13 7.65 2.49 -5.30
CA LYS A 13 8.47 1.92 -6.37
C LYS A 13 7.59 1.10 -7.31
N THR A 14 7.98 1.11 -8.57
CA THR A 14 7.44 0.21 -9.60
C THR A 14 8.45 -0.88 -9.91
N CYS A 15 7.97 -2.01 -10.41
CA CYS A 15 8.78 -3.14 -10.84
C CYS A 15 8.07 -3.87 -11.99
N VAL A 16 8.84 -4.64 -12.75
CA VAL A 16 8.35 -5.47 -13.85
C VAL A 16 8.76 -6.90 -13.56
N SER A 17 7.87 -7.85 -13.84
CA SER A 17 8.19 -9.28 -13.76
C SER A 17 9.54 -9.60 -14.42
N PRO A 18 10.40 -10.43 -13.79
CA PRO A 18 10.14 -11.27 -12.60
C PRO A 18 10.46 -10.61 -11.25
N ASP A 19 10.69 -9.30 -11.20
CA ASP A 19 11.04 -8.61 -9.95
C ASP A 19 9.85 -8.47 -9.00
N GLY A 20 10.14 -8.34 -7.71
CA GLY A 20 9.16 -8.08 -6.66
C GLY A 20 9.45 -6.78 -5.92
N VAL A 21 8.49 -6.34 -5.11
CA VAL A 21 8.62 -5.14 -4.26
C VAL A 21 8.27 -5.47 -2.82
N THR A 22 9.03 -4.96 -1.86
CA THR A 22 8.80 -5.22 -0.43
C THR A 22 8.80 -3.94 0.38
N THR A 23 8.01 -3.89 1.45
CA THR A 23 8.12 -2.85 2.47
C THR A 23 8.04 -3.46 3.87
N LEU A 24 8.73 -2.84 4.81
CA LEU A 24 8.88 -3.30 6.19
C LEU A 24 8.10 -2.40 7.13
N GLY A 25 7.64 -2.96 8.25
CA GLY A 25 7.14 -2.17 9.38
C GLY A 25 5.82 -1.45 9.12
N LEU A 26 4.90 -2.06 8.39
CA LEU A 26 3.53 -1.57 8.25
C LEU A 26 2.78 -1.69 9.58
N GLY A 27 2.88 -0.64 10.40
CA GLY A 27 2.06 -0.39 11.58
C GLY A 27 0.73 0.25 11.20
N SER A 28 0.49 1.48 11.66
CA SER A 28 -0.67 2.28 11.23
C SER A 28 -0.58 2.72 9.77
N CYS A 29 0.61 2.68 9.16
CA CYS A 29 0.83 2.86 7.73
C CYS A 29 0.16 1.76 6.90
N VAL A 30 -0.07 2.02 5.62
CA VAL A 30 -0.68 1.05 4.69
C VAL A 30 0.24 0.86 3.48
N GLY A 31 0.50 -0.40 3.16
CA GLY A 31 1.14 -0.80 1.91
C GLY A 31 0.07 -1.05 0.84
N ILE A 32 0.19 -0.38 -0.30
CA ILE A 32 -0.72 -0.53 -1.45
C ILE A 32 0.05 -1.16 -2.60
N ALA A 33 -0.25 -2.42 -2.90
CA ALA A 33 0.28 -3.12 -4.07
C ALA A 33 -0.71 -3.00 -5.24
N ILE A 34 -0.25 -2.56 -6.40
CA ILE A 34 -1.06 -2.49 -7.63
C ILE A 34 -0.34 -3.29 -8.72
N ARG A 35 -1.09 -4.02 -9.56
CA ARG A 35 -0.57 -4.67 -10.77
C ARG A 35 -1.49 -4.50 -11.96
N ASP A 36 -0.92 -4.50 -13.16
CA ASP A 36 -1.61 -4.90 -14.39
C ASP A 36 -1.27 -6.39 -14.66
N PRO A 37 -2.26 -7.30 -14.60
CA PRO A 37 -2.02 -8.74 -14.73
C PRO A 37 -1.55 -9.17 -16.12
N VAL A 38 -1.77 -8.35 -17.17
CA VAL A 38 -1.39 -8.71 -18.54
C VAL A 38 0.06 -8.33 -18.81
N THR A 39 0.46 -7.11 -18.46
CA THR A 39 1.85 -6.66 -18.65
C THR A 39 2.77 -7.11 -17.53
N LYS A 40 2.22 -7.63 -16.43
CA LYS A 40 2.94 -8.01 -15.21
C LYS A 40 3.80 -6.87 -14.66
N ILE A 41 3.35 -5.64 -14.87
CA ILE A 41 3.92 -4.44 -14.26
C ILE A 41 3.18 -4.23 -12.95
N GLY A 42 3.92 -3.94 -11.89
CA GLY A 42 3.33 -3.62 -10.60
C GLY A 42 4.13 -2.59 -9.84
N GLY A 43 3.65 -2.29 -8.65
CA GLY A 43 4.36 -1.42 -7.74
C GLY A 43 3.73 -1.41 -6.37
N LEU A 44 4.45 -0.80 -5.43
CA LEU A 44 4.11 -0.73 -4.03
C LEU A 44 4.32 0.69 -3.53
N ALA A 45 3.30 1.25 -2.87
CA ALA A 45 3.41 2.49 -2.12
C ALA A 45 3.30 2.22 -0.62
N HIS A 46 4.14 2.87 0.18
CA HIS A 46 4.05 2.87 1.64
C HIS A 46 3.58 4.25 2.10
N ILE A 47 2.29 4.38 2.37
CA ILE A 47 1.73 5.64 2.83
C ILE A 47 1.75 5.73 4.36
N MET A 48 1.85 6.94 4.89
CA MET A 48 1.87 7.20 6.33
C MET A 48 0.62 7.93 6.82
N LEU A 49 0.00 8.73 5.95
CA LEU A 49 -1.07 9.65 6.30
C LEU A 49 -2.27 9.55 5.33
N PRO A 50 -3.48 9.89 5.79
CA PRO A 50 -4.68 9.67 4.99
C PRO A 50 -4.86 10.70 3.87
N ASP A 51 -4.52 11.98 4.10
CA ASP A 51 -4.91 13.06 3.19
C ASP A 51 -3.87 14.20 3.18
N SER A 52 -3.49 14.66 1.98
CA SER A 52 -2.49 15.72 1.79
C SER A 52 -3.05 17.14 1.97
N THR A 53 -4.36 17.36 1.87
CA THR A 53 -4.99 18.68 2.03
C THR A 53 -5.08 19.13 3.49
N SER A 54 -4.97 18.19 4.43
CA SER A 54 -5.05 18.47 5.87
C SER A 54 -3.79 19.12 6.45
N ILE A 55 -2.69 19.19 5.69
CA ILE A 55 -1.41 19.76 6.15
C ILE A 55 -1.06 21.00 5.31
N ARG A 56 -0.96 22.17 5.96
CA ARG A 56 -0.42 23.41 5.38
C ARG A 56 1.10 23.28 5.21
N ASN A 57 1.55 22.51 4.20
CA ASN A 57 2.91 22.41 3.61
C ASN A 57 3.16 21.02 2.99
N SER A 58 2.16 20.42 2.35
CA SER A 58 2.22 19.05 1.79
C SER A 58 3.12 18.89 0.55
N SER A 59 3.85 19.92 0.16
CA SER A 59 4.69 19.94 -1.04
C SER A 59 5.96 19.09 -0.97
N GLN A 60 6.30 18.48 0.17
CA GLN A 60 7.61 17.84 0.33
C GLN A 60 7.66 16.32 0.11
N ASN A 61 6.55 15.57 0.14
CA ASN A 61 6.59 14.14 -0.20
C ASN A 61 5.23 13.56 -0.66
N ILE A 62 5.12 13.31 -1.97
CA ILE A 62 3.92 12.77 -2.65
C ILE A 62 3.57 11.36 -2.15
N ALA A 63 4.56 10.51 -1.87
CA ALA A 63 4.32 9.13 -1.44
C ALA A 63 3.86 9.02 0.03
N LYS A 64 3.85 10.13 0.76
CA LYS A 64 3.45 10.17 2.18
C LYS A 64 1.95 9.99 2.37
N PHE A 65 1.13 10.39 1.41
CA PHE A 65 -0.33 10.45 1.54
C PHE A 65 -1.03 9.49 0.58
N ALA A 66 -2.22 9.01 0.96
CA ALA A 66 -3.00 8.05 0.17
C ALA A 66 -3.39 8.62 -1.21
N ASP A 67 -3.88 9.86 -1.24
CA ASP A 67 -4.34 10.55 -2.44
C ASP A 67 -3.23 10.67 -3.50
N THR A 68 -2.11 11.27 -3.10
CA THR A 68 -1.00 11.64 -3.98
C THR A 68 -0.10 10.45 -4.30
N GLY A 69 0.13 9.56 -3.32
CA GLY A 69 0.96 8.37 -3.50
C GLY A 69 0.33 7.34 -4.45
N ILE A 70 -0.99 7.11 -4.37
CA ILE A 70 -1.67 6.18 -5.27
C ILE A 70 -1.72 6.71 -6.70
N ASP A 71 -2.02 8.00 -6.88
CA ASP A 71 -2.04 8.61 -8.22
C ASP A 71 -0.66 8.56 -8.89
N GLU A 72 0.39 8.89 -8.15
CA GLU A 72 1.76 8.85 -8.68
C GLU A 72 2.21 7.43 -9.00
N LEU A 73 1.85 6.43 -8.16
CA LEU A 73 2.14 5.03 -8.44
C LEU A 73 1.49 4.57 -9.75
N VAL A 74 0.20 4.87 -9.92
CA VAL A 74 -0.54 4.55 -11.15
C VAL A 74 0.09 5.23 -12.36
N ARG A 75 0.43 6.53 -12.24
CA ARG A 75 1.09 7.28 -13.31
C ARG A 75 2.43 6.65 -13.73
N GLN A 76 3.25 6.21 -12.77
CA GLN A 76 4.51 5.55 -13.07
C GLN A 76 4.29 4.18 -13.74
N MET A 77 3.30 3.41 -13.30
CA MET A 77 2.95 2.15 -13.93
C MET A 77 2.46 2.34 -15.37
N GLU A 78 1.62 3.35 -15.63
CA GLU A 78 1.15 3.67 -16.99
C GLU A 78 2.30 4.07 -17.91
N LYS A 79 3.29 4.81 -17.42
CA LYS A 79 4.51 5.14 -18.18
C LYS A 79 5.33 3.91 -18.57
N LEU A 80 5.28 2.84 -17.78
CA LEU A 80 5.91 1.56 -18.10
C LEU A 80 5.07 0.70 -19.06
N GLY A 81 3.86 1.14 -19.42
CA GLY A 81 2.96 0.45 -20.35
C GLY A 81 1.81 -0.32 -19.69
N ALA A 82 1.63 -0.20 -18.38
CA ALA A 82 0.46 -0.75 -17.71
C ALA A 82 -0.82 0.01 -18.12
N LYS A 83 -1.96 -0.67 -18.14
CA LYS A 83 -3.26 -0.07 -18.46
C LYS A 83 -4.12 0.00 -17.21
N LYS A 84 -4.47 1.22 -16.78
CA LYS A 84 -5.32 1.46 -15.61
C LYS A 84 -6.62 0.64 -15.59
N ALA A 85 -7.26 0.48 -16.75
CA ALA A 85 -8.50 -0.31 -16.88
C ALA A 85 -8.36 -1.79 -16.47
N ARG A 86 -7.14 -2.32 -16.39
CA ARG A 86 -6.85 -3.71 -15.96
C ARG A 86 -6.20 -3.77 -14.59
N MET A 87 -5.88 -2.63 -13.99
CA MET A 87 -5.15 -2.59 -12.74
C MET A 87 -6.02 -3.14 -11.61
N VAL A 88 -5.39 -3.89 -10.73
CA VAL A 88 -6.00 -4.45 -9.53
C VAL A 88 -5.09 -4.21 -8.33
N ALA A 89 -5.68 -4.05 -7.14
CA ALA A 89 -4.95 -3.72 -5.93
C ALA A 89 -5.07 -4.79 -4.84
N LYS A 90 -4.05 -4.87 -3.99
CA LYS A 90 -4.07 -5.55 -2.69
C LYS A 90 -3.45 -4.64 -1.64
N ILE A 91 -4.01 -4.64 -0.43
CA ILE A 91 -3.59 -3.70 0.62
C ILE A 91 -3.32 -4.42 1.94
N ALA A 92 -2.34 -3.92 2.70
CA ALA A 92 -2.03 -4.48 4.02
C ALA A 92 -1.49 -3.39 4.98
N GLY A 93 -1.65 -3.60 6.28
CA GLY A 93 -1.20 -2.65 7.32
C GLY A 93 -2.39 -2.06 8.09
N GLY A 94 -2.34 -0.77 8.42
CA GLY A 94 -3.39 -0.10 9.17
C GLY A 94 -3.61 -0.70 10.56
N ALA A 95 -2.56 -1.22 11.19
CA ALA A 95 -2.62 -1.78 12.53
C ALA A 95 -2.67 -0.70 13.61
N THR A 96 -3.32 -1.03 14.71
CA THR A 96 -3.33 -0.23 15.93
C THR A 96 -2.58 -0.96 17.03
N MET A 97 -1.34 -0.54 17.27
CA MET A 97 -0.48 -1.17 18.28
C MET A 97 -0.70 -0.64 19.70
N PHE A 98 -1.29 0.56 19.85
CA PHE A 98 -1.52 1.20 21.14
C PHE A 98 -3.01 1.56 21.30
N THR A 99 -3.72 0.80 22.13
CA THR A 99 -5.05 1.18 22.61
C THR A 99 -4.87 1.85 23.97
N PHE A 100 -4.81 3.19 24.02
CA PHE A 100 -4.89 3.89 25.29
C PHE A 100 -6.32 3.70 25.83
N GLN A 101 -6.46 3.10 27.02
CA GLN A 101 -7.73 3.00 27.75
C GLN A 101 -8.17 4.40 28.19
N GLY A 102 -8.79 5.14 27.29
CA GLY A 102 -9.28 6.48 27.54
C GLY A 102 -10.35 6.83 26.52
N LYS A 103 -11.58 6.96 26.99
CA LYS A 103 -12.78 7.33 26.23
C LYS A 103 -12.48 8.47 25.24
N ASN A 104 -12.46 8.17 23.95
CA ASN A 104 -12.97 9.01 22.85
C ASN A 104 -12.89 8.22 21.54
N ASP A 105 -14.04 8.00 20.92
CA ASP A 105 -14.30 7.43 19.59
C ASP A 105 -13.70 8.26 18.44
N MET A 106 -12.45 8.68 18.56
CA MET A 106 -11.69 9.24 17.45
C MET A 106 -11.03 8.08 16.71
N MET A 107 -11.54 7.80 15.50
CA MET A 107 -11.03 6.77 14.60
C MET A 107 -9.49 6.70 14.61
N GLN A 108 -8.97 5.50 14.87
CA GLN A 108 -7.55 5.26 15.03
C GLN A 108 -6.82 5.57 13.72
N VAL A 109 -5.54 6.00 13.81
CA VAL A 109 -4.77 6.45 12.62
C VAL A 109 -4.72 5.38 11.53
N GLY A 110 -4.62 4.10 11.93
CA GLY A 110 -4.64 2.97 11.00
C GLY A 110 -5.93 2.88 10.20
N ASP A 111 -7.09 3.00 10.87
CA ASP A 111 -8.40 2.95 10.23
C ASP A 111 -8.57 4.10 9.23
N ARG A 112 -8.20 5.32 9.62
CA ARG A 112 -8.23 6.49 8.72
C ARG A 112 -7.37 6.29 7.47
N ASN A 113 -6.18 5.72 7.62
CA ASN A 113 -5.30 5.43 6.49
C ASN A 113 -5.93 4.39 5.55
N VAL A 114 -6.51 3.32 6.10
CA VAL A 114 -7.17 2.26 5.31
C VAL A 114 -8.38 2.80 4.57
N GLU A 115 -9.20 3.63 5.22
CA GLU A 115 -10.35 4.27 4.59
C GLU A 115 -9.96 5.20 3.46
N ALA A 116 -8.93 6.04 3.67
CA ALA A 116 -8.43 6.94 2.63
C ALA A 116 -7.91 6.18 1.40
N VAL A 117 -7.18 5.08 1.61
CA VAL A 117 -6.71 4.19 0.54
C VAL A 117 -7.89 3.59 -0.24
N LYS A 118 -8.87 3.04 0.48
CA LYS A 118 -10.06 2.44 -0.15
C LYS A 118 -10.85 3.46 -0.95
N LYS A 119 -11.08 4.64 -0.37
CA LYS A 119 -11.76 5.75 -1.03
C LYS A 119 -11.02 6.13 -2.31
N LYS A 120 -9.71 6.34 -2.24
CA LYS A 120 -8.92 6.74 -3.39
C LYS A 120 -8.91 5.69 -4.49
N LEU A 121 -8.67 4.42 -4.16
CA LEU A 121 -8.71 3.31 -5.14
C LEU A 121 -10.09 3.21 -5.82
N LYS A 122 -11.17 3.40 -5.05
CA LYS A 122 -12.54 3.44 -5.58
C LYS A 122 -12.76 4.62 -6.54
N GLU A 123 -12.31 5.82 -6.17
CA GLU A 123 -12.41 7.02 -7.02
C GLU A 123 -11.71 6.84 -8.37
N ILE A 124 -10.55 6.17 -8.38
CA ILE A 124 -9.81 5.89 -9.62
C ILE A 124 -10.19 4.57 -10.29
N SER A 125 -11.24 3.89 -9.81
CA SER A 125 -11.78 2.64 -10.36
C SER A 125 -10.78 1.47 -10.40
N ILE A 126 -9.93 1.34 -9.39
CA ILE A 126 -9.04 0.17 -9.22
C ILE A 126 -9.63 -0.73 -8.13
N PRO A 127 -10.11 -1.94 -8.45
CA PRO A 127 -10.70 -2.85 -7.47
C PRO A 127 -9.63 -3.43 -6.54
N ILE A 128 -9.99 -3.59 -5.26
CA ILE A 128 -9.19 -4.30 -4.27
C ILE A 128 -9.59 -5.78 -4.30
N LEU A 129 -8.67 -6.66 -4.68
CA LEU A 129 -8.93 -8.11 -4.73
C LEU A 129 -8.81 -8.77 -3.36
N ALA A 130 -7.90 -8.27 -2.53
CA ALA A 130 -7.69 -8.79 -1.18
C ALA A 130 -7.11 -7.72 -0.26
N GLN A 131 -7.31 -7.88 1.05
CA GLN A 131 -6.76 -6.99 2.06
C GLN A 131 -6.35 -7.74 3.33
N ASP A 132 -5.24 -7.34 3.95
CA ASP A 132 -4.86 -7.69 5.32
C ASP A 132 -4.63 -6.41 6.13
N THR A 133 -5.74 -5.75 6.45
CA THR A 133 -5.77 -4.46 7.16
C THR A 133 -6.30 -4.60 8.59
N GLY A 134 -6.11 -3.57 9.40
CA GLY A 134 -6.49 -3.61 10.81
C GLY A 134 -5.49 -4.45 11.62
N LYS A 135 -5.90 -5.03 12.75
CA LYS A 135 -5.04 -5.80 13.69
C LYS A 135 -4.17 -4.92 14.59
N ASN A 136 -3.40 -5.57 15.45
CA ASN A 136 -2.66 -4.96 16.55
C ASN A 136 -1.13 -5.17 16.48
N TYR A 137 -0.60 -5.48 15.30
CA TYR A 137 0.83 -5.75 15.10
C TYR A 137 1.32 -5.28 13.73
N GLY A 138 2.63 -5.02 13.66
CA GLY A 138 3.30 -4.59 12.42
C GLY A 138 3.54 -5.74 11.45
N ARG A 139 3.53 -5.43 10.15
CA ARG A 139 3.74 -6.42 9.08
C ARG A 139 4.85 -6.00 8.12
N THR A 140 5.55 -6.98 7.59
CA THR A 140 6.36 -6.85 6.38
C THR A 140 5.57 -7.47 5.25
N VAL A 141 5.60 -6.82 4.08
CA VAL A 141 4.92 -7.35 2.90
C VAL A 141 5.85 -7.42 1.71
N THR A 142 5.65 -8.44 0.88
CA THR A 142 6.35 -8.61 -0.40
C THR A 142 5.33 -8.93 -1.47
N PHE A 143 5.37 -8.20 -2.57
CA PHE A 143 4.45 -8.34 -3.69
C PHE A 143 5.18 -8.74 -4.94
N TYR A 144 4.62 -9.72 -5.65
CA TYR A 144 5.12 -10.21 -6.93
C TYR A 144 4.10 -9.88 -8.02
N PRO A 145 4.36 -8.91 -8.92
CA PRO A 145 3.43 -8.55 -10.00
C PRO A 145 3.14 -9.70 -10.97
N GLU A 146 4.09 -10.63 -11.11
CA GLU A 146 3.98 -11.80 -11.97
C GLU A 146 2.76 -12.66 -11.61
N THR A 147 2.70 -13.14 -10.38
CA THR A 147 1.61 -13.97 -9.86
C THR A 147 0.48 -13.12 -9.28
N GLY A 148 0.84 -11.94 -8.78
CA GLY A 148 0.02 -11.07 -7.94
C GLY A 148 -0.05 -11.51 -6.49
N GLU A 149 0.78 -12.46 -6.05
CA GLU A 149 0.84 -12.89 -4.66
C GLU A 149 1.33 -11.75 -3.78
N PHE A 150 0.62 -11.53 -2.67
CA PHE A 150 0.99 -10.56 -1.67
C PHE A 150 1.28 -11.26 -0.35
N HIS A 151 2.58 -11.49 -0.13
CA HIS A 151 3.11 -12.17 1.04
C HIS A 151 3.13 -11.22 2.21
N ILE A 152 2.62 -11.68 3.35
CA ILE A 152 2.51 -10.91 4.58
C ILE A 152 3.18 -11.69 5.70
N ARG A 153 4.19 -11.09 6.32
CA ARG A 153 4.96 -11.64 7.43
C ARG A 153 4.82 -10.75 8.65
N ALA A 154 4.68 -11.37 9.81
CA ALA A 154 4.69 -10.68 11.09
C ALA A 154 5.50 -11.48 12.11
N VAL A 155 6.10 -10.79 13.08
CA VAL A 155 6.91 -11.43 14.11
C VAL A 155 6.03 -12.38 14.93
N GLY A 156 6.48 -13.64 15.07
CA GLY A 156 5.77 -14.66 15.83
C GLY A 156 4.48 -15.20 15.17
N LYS A 157 4.28 -15.00 13.86
CA LYS A 157 3.11 -15.49 13.13
C LYS A 157 3.50 -16.21 11.84
N SER A 158 2.63 -17.11 11.39
CA SER A 158 2.75 -17.76 10.08
C SER A 158 2.61 -16.72 8.97
N GLU A 159 3.35 -16.93 7.88
CA GLU A 159 3.18 -16.15 6.66
C GLU A 159 1.79 -16.40 6.06
N SER A 160 1.16 -15.33 5.58
CA SER A 160 -0.09 -15.40 4.82
C SER A 160 0.12 -14.82 3.44
N ILE A 161 -0.49 -15.44 2.43
CA ILE A 161 -0.46 -14.97 1.05
C ILE A 161 -1.89 -14.62 0.68
N ILE A 162 -2.11 -13.38 0.25
CA ILE A 162 -3.41 -12.91 -0.23
C ILE A 162 -3.34 -12.45 -1.67
#